data_AF-A0AAD5F0A3-F1
#
_entry.id   AF-A0AAD5F0A3-F1
#
_cell.length_a   1.000
_cell.length_b   1.000
_cell.length_c   1.000
_cell.angle_alpha   90.00
_cell.angle_beta   90.00
_cell.angle_gamma   90.00
#
_symmetry.space_group_name_H-M   'P 1'
#
loop_
_entity.id
_entity.type
_entity.pdbx_description
1 polymer ?
#
loop_
_entity_poly.entity_id
_entity_poly.type
_entity_poly.pdbx_seq_one_letter_code
_entity_poly.pdbx_strand_id
1 'polypeptide(L)'
;MLASRGQKARKLWPLVCARPTARKASSRVTDEMLVAGNPVAQKLKDTGLWKFGKRGKKAAGGPVGDKHRVNIVSEKLCDDIANYIGPSLDRHRGCDIVDINPGAGLWSRTLHDLVQPRKHILMEPDVEIYGSMLSDLIERPGVQLLPKPGILWREVNDMLATCISPEKKADPSAEPQRNDTLLVNINMSFAPPKKFQMFECVSTMVLYQLMASIKTASLFQQYGLVRMLIWVNDDSKRRLLPRSATRRKKSNFETELSCEWIHEIAGKDAEFETHELRDEWINLESGYNTLARMKKAGLTMPSDRETFLYKTVTADESLMGQKLAGERRPILSRPFRTELEDLEDELATGKTAEASKRLKALRYRERYDIEDSNTYHDLIQQGEAASQIYKTDPAAFAAADAAWSAKVERLKKNNRKEYVIIRDNYHLFRQDPPMLHWDQRLYEPLNVLPDEFYPQVPCALLDVQPKTMHKHLRQFGPTAREGSLADIILRFWFGYSLYPVSKAMDSLWPGFGHMYPQIKTVRDPAKGGSPLTGHGELPARCVNEEQWTEIVDAFLNWPFVPQYQELVGRMMDEGEGEDEDDAKSVSNNGANGAGGVGGSMNL
;
A
#
# COMPACT_ATOMS: atom_id res chain seq x y z
N MET A 1 13.36 -35.78 27.86
CA MET A 1 13.81 -34.50 27.24
C MET A 1 13.14 -34.18 25.89
N LEU A 2 12.15 -34.94 25.41
CA LEU A 2 11.43 -34.67 24.13
C LEU A 2 10.06 -33.98 24.30
N ALA A 3 9.62 -33.70 25.53
CA ALA A 3 8.29 -33.11 25.80
C ALA A 3 8.26 -31.56 25.86
N SER A 4 9.41 -30.87 25.94
CA SER A 4 9.44 -29.41 26.13
C SER A 4 9.53 -28.58 24.84
N ARG A 5 9.79 -29.21 23.68
CA ARG A 5 9.82 -28.51 22.38
C ARG A 5 8.42 -28.36 21.75
N GLY A 6 7.49 -29.28 22.02
CA GLY A 6 6.11 -29.21 21.51
C GLY A 6 5.21 -28.19 22.21
N GLN A 7 5.51 -27.84 23.46
CA GLN A 7 4.73 -26.85 24.24
C GLN A 7 4.98 -25.40 23.81
N LYS A 8 6.16 -25.08 23.27
CA LYS A 8 6.44 -23.72 22.74
C LYS A 8 5.79 -23.50 21.36
N ALA A 9 5.69 -24.53 20.52
CA ALA A 9 4.99 -24.44 19.23
C ALA A 9 3.47 -24.19 19.39
N ARG A 10 2.85 -24.68 20.48
CA ARG A 10 1.44 -24.40 20.81
C ARG A 10 1.16 -22.95 21.21
N LYS A 11 2.15 -22.17 21.66
CA LYS A 11 1.95 -20.77 22.07
C LYS A 11 1.88 -19.78 20.90
N LEU A 12 2.38 -20.16 19.72
CA LEU A 12 2.29 -19.36 18.48
C LEU A 12 1.08 -19.76 17.61
N TRP A 13 0.36 -20.82 17.98
CA TRP A 13 -0.83 -21.30 17.26
C TRP A 13 -2.03 -20.33 17.23
N PRO A 14 -2.24 -19.38 18.18
CA PRO A 14 -3.35 -18.42 18.09
C PRO A 14 -3.26 -17.48 16.87
N LEU A 15 -2.09 -17.42 16.21
CA LEU A 15 -1.90 -16.74 14.92
C LEU A 15 -2.63 -17.45 13.77
N VAL A 16 -3.21 -18.64 14.01
CA VAL A 16 -3.88 -19.51 13.04
C VAL A 16 -5.26 -19.05 12.55
N CYS A 17 -6.03 -18.53 13.52
CA CYS A 17 -7.39 -19.03 13.75
C CYS A 17 -8.44 -17.96 14.02
N ALA A 18 -8.15 -16.71 13.67
CA ALA A 18 -9.15 -15.66 13.74
C ALA A 18 -10.17 -15.73 12.59
N ARG A 19 -11.37 -15.22 12.86
CA ARG A 19 -12.51 -15.22 11.92
C ARG A 19 -12.31 -14.14 10.84
N PRO A 20 -12.52 -14.45 9.54
CA PRO A 20 -12.42 -13.44 8.50
C PRO A 20 -13.53 -12.38 8.64
N THR A 21 -13.16 -11.12 8.90
CA THR A 21 -14.11 -10.00 8.90
C THR A 21 -14.21 -9.35 7.52
N ALA A 22 -14.74 -10.05 6.53
CA ALA A 22 -15.09 -9.46 5.24
C ALA A 22 -16.55 -8.96 5.27
N ARG A 23 -16.81 -7.81 5.90
CA ARG A 23 -18.06 -7.08 5.61
C ARG A 23 -17.86 -6.38 4.27
N LYS A 24 -18.60 -6.82 3.25
CA LYS A 24 -18.71 -6.10 1.97
C LYS A 24 -19.01 -4.63 2.26
N ALA A 25 -18.28 -3.72 1.63
CA ALA A 25 -18.61 -2.30 1.66
C ALA A 25 -20.09 -2.12 1.26
N SER A 26 -20.92 -1.76 2.24
CA SER A 26 -22.32 -1.46 2.01
C SER A 26 -22.38 -0.29 1.02
N SER A 27 -23.16 -0.44 -0.05
CA SER A 27 -23.39 0.65 -1.01
C SER A 27 -24.21 1.81 -0.44
N ARG A 28 -24.60 1.74 0.84
CA ARG A 28 -25.41 2.74 1.55
C ARG A 28 -24.89 2.96 2.97
N VAL A 29 -24.86 4.23 3.38
CA VAL A 29 -24.72 4.59 4.79
C VAL A 29 -26.00 4.15 5.50
N THR A 30 -25.87 3.34 6.56
CA THR A 30 -26.99 2.86 7.38
C THR A 30 -27.22 3.78 8.57
N ASP A 31 -28.40 3.70 9.18
CA ASP A 31 -28.70 4.49 10.39
C ASP A 31 -27.77 4.14 11.57
N GLU A 32 -27.26 2.90 11.62
CA GLU A 32 -26.24 2.46 12.58
C GLU A 32 -24.93 3.24 12.43
N MET A 33 -24.56 3.62 11.20
CA MET A 33 -23.36 4.42 10.94
C MET A 33 -23.55 5.91 11.26
N LEU A 34 -24.78 6.36 11.53
CA LEU A 34 -25.14 7.75 11.82
C LEU A 34 -25.37 8.02 13.32
N VAL A 35 -24.83 7.14 14.16
CA VAL A 35 -24.80 7.35 15.61
C VAL A 35 -23.74 8.39 15.95
N ALA A 36 -24.15 9.45 16.64
CA ALA A 36 -23.25 10.48 17.12
C ALA A 36 -22.74 10.08 18.51
N GLY A 37 -21.45 9.76 18.61
CA GLY A 37 -20.80 9.37 19.88
C GLY A 37 -20.20 10.54 20.67
N ASN A 38 -20.03 11.72 20.04
CA ASN A 38 -19.35 12.86 20.63
C ASN A 38 -19.96 14.20 20.14
N PRO A 39 -19.61 15.35 20.76
CA PRO A 39 -20.19 16.64 20.41
C PRO A 39 -19.97 17.08 18.96
N VAL A 40 -18.81 16.76 18.37
CA VAL A 40 -18.50 17.09 16.97
C VAL A 40 -19.39 16.27 16.03
N ALA A 41 -19.53 14.97 16.28
CA ALA A 41 -20.44 14.09 15.55
C ALA A 41 -21.90 14.54 15.70
N GLN A 42 -22.29 15.05 16.86
CA GLN A 42 -23.63 15.60 17.07
C GLN A 42 -23.86 16.84 16.21
N LYS A 43 -22.93 17.80 16.19
CA LYS A 43 -22.99 18.96 15.29
C LYS A 43 -23.12 18.54 13.83
N LEU A 44 -22.33 17.54 13.39
CA LEU A 44 -22.41 16.99 12.03
C LEU A 44 -23.75 16.31 11.76
N LYS A 45 -24.29 15.57 12.72
CA LYS A 45 -25.62 14.94 12.62
C LYS A 45 -26.73 15.98 12.49
N ASP A 46 -26.64 17.09 13.22
CA ASP A 46 -27.63 18.16 13.24
C ASP A 46 -27.69 18.92 11.91
N THR A 47 -26.59 18.94 11.13
CA THR A 47 -26.61 19.48 9.75
C THR A 47 -27.62 18.76 8.86
N GLY A 48 -27.93 17.49 9.15
CA GLY A 48 -28.81 16.66 8.32
C GLY A 48 -28.22 16.24 6.97
N LEU A 49 -26.92 16.46 6.71
CA LEU A 49 -26.28 16.22 5.42
C LEU A 49 -26.37 14.74 4.96
N TRP A 50 -26.20 13.81 5.89
CA TRP A 50 -26.23 12.37 5.64
C TRP A 50 -27.63 11.73 5.69
N LYS A 51 -28.70 12.53 5.79
CA LYS A 51 -30.07 12.00 5.67
C LYS A 51 -30.38 11.72 4.20
N PHE A 52 -30.36 10.45 3.82
CA PHE A 52 -30.78 10.00 2.49
C PHE A 52 -32.32 9.94 2.42
N GLY A 53 -32.93 10.68 1.48
CA GLY A 53 -34.38 10.65 1.28
C GLY A 53 -34.87 9.25 0.85
N LYS A 54 -36.10 8.87 1.23
CA LYS A 54 -36.74 7.65 0.73
C LYS A 54 -36.84 7.72 -0.80
N ARG A 55 -36.18 6.81 -1.51
CA ARG A 55 -36.19 6.65 -2.99
C ARG A 55 -35.80 7.91 -3.78
N GLY A 56 -34.54 8.33 -3.72
CA GLY A 56 -33.90 9.13 -4.78
C GLY A 56 -34.44 10.55 -5.03
N LYS A 57 -35.48 10.98 -4.34
CA LYS A 57 -35.92 12.38 -4.34
C LYS A 57 -35.07 13.18 -3.35
N LYS A 58 -34.38 14.21 -3.84
CA LYS A 58 -33.81 15.26 -2.97
C LYS A 58 -34.95 15.76 -2.06
N ALA A 59 -34.76 15.70 -0.74
CA ALA A 59 -35.65 16.44 0.15
C ALA A 59 -35.57 17.92 -0.26
N ALA A 60 -36.70 18.51 -0.66
CA ALA A 60 -36.76 19.94 -0.95
C ALA A 60 -36.34 20.70 0.33
N GLY A 61 -35.33 21.56 0.24
CA GLY A 61 -34.79 22.31 1.39
C GLY A 61 -33.75 21.60 2.26
N GLY A 62 -33.19 20.46 1.82
CA GLY A 62 -32.06 19.83 2.53
C GLY A 62 -30.72 20.57 2.33
N PRO A 63 -29.73 20.38 3.23
CA PRO A 63 -28.42 21.02 3.13
C PRO A 63 -27.71 20.67 1.81
N VAL A 64 -27.00 21.65 1.24
CA VAL A 64 -26.21 21.51 0.01
C VAL A 64 -24.76 21.27 0.41
N GLY A 65 -24.25 20.07 0.15
CA GLY A 65 -22.84 19.71 0.35
C GLY A 65 -22.56 18.24 0.04
N ASP A 66 -21.31 17.81 0.19
CA ASP A 66 -20.91 16.45 -0.15
C ASP A 66 -21.37 15.41 0.89
N LYS A 67 -22.44 14.70 0.57
CA LYS A 67 -23.06 13.65 1.41
C LYS A 67 -22.22 12.40 1.59
N HIS A 68 -21.11 12.28 0.85
CA HIS A 68 -20.21 11.14 0.97
C HIS A 68 -19.08 11.39 1.94
N ARG A 69 -18.84 12.63 2.39
CA ARG A 69 -17.65 12.93 3.20
C ARG A 69 -17.66 12.19 4.54
N VAL A 70 -16.50 11.69 4.94
CA VAL A 70 -16.24 11.17 6.29
C VAL A 70 -15.36 12.17 7.04
N ASN A 71 -15.76 12.51 8.25
CA ASN A 71 -15.06 13.46 9.12
C ASN A 71 -14.43 12.73 10.30
N ILE A 72 -13.25 13.19 10.73
CA ILE A 72 -12.63 12.77 11.98
C ILE A 72 -13.30 13.56 13.12
N VAL A 73 -13.77 12.85 14.14
CA VAL A 73 -14.56 13.44 15.25
C VAL A 73 -14.03 13.11 16.64
N SER A 74 -13.04 12.23 16.75
CA SER A 74 -12.40 11.85 18.03
C SER A 74 -11.20 12.76 18.32
N GLU A 75 -11.28 13.55 19.40
CA GLU A 75 -10.14 14.34 19.92
C GLU A 75 -9.01 13.41 20.34
N LYS A 76 -9.35 12.33 21.05
CA LYS A 76 -8.39 11.32 21.50
C LYS A 76 -7.59 10.73 20.35
N LEU A 77 -8.23 10.40 19.22
CA LEU A 77 -7.52 9.89 18.05
C LEU A 77 -6.49 10.89 17.52
N CYS A 78 -6.89 12.16 17.41
CA CYS A 78 -5.99 13.22 16.97
C CYS A 78 -4.80 13.40 17.92
N ASP A 79 -5.04 13.39 19.23
CA ASP A 79 -4.00 13.50 20.26
C ASP A 79 -3.05 12.30 20.25
N ASP A 80 -3.58 11.08 20.15
CA ASP A 80 -2.80 9.85 20.05
C ASP A 80 -1.88 9.92 18.82
N ILE A 81 -2.41 10.33 17.66
CA ILE A 81 -1.62 10.51 16.44
C ILE A 81 -0.56 11.60 16.64
N ALA A 82 -0.94 12.78 17.16
CA ALA A 82 -0.02 13.90 17.34
C ALA A 82 1.15 13.55 18.27
N ASN A 83 0.89 12.82 19.35
CA ASN A 83 1.93 12.33 20.26
C ASN A 83 2.82 11.26 19.60
N TYR A 84 2.23 10.42 18.76
CA TYR A 84 2.94 9.30 18.13
C TYR A 84 3.88 9.73 17.01
N ILE A 85 3.43 10.62 16.11
CA ILE A 85 4.22 11.08 14.95
C ILE A 85 4.78 12.50 15.11
N GLY A 86 4.46 13.19 16.20
CA GLY A 86 4.87 14.57 16.50
C GLY A 86 6.37 14.83 16.32
N PRO A 87 7.26 13.99 16.86
CA PRO A 87 8.70 14.15 16.66
C PRO A 87 9.12 14.15 15.19
N SER A 88 8.43 13.40 14.32
CA SER A 88 8.71 13.39 12.88
C SER A 88 8.25 14.68 12.18
N LEU A 89 7.29 15.39 12.76
CA LEU A 89 6.73 16.64 12.25
C LEU A 89 7.44 17.88 12.78
N ASP A 90 8.32 17.77 13.78
CA ASP A 90 9.09 18.89 14.33
C ASP A 90 9.90 19.65 13.26
N ARG A 91 10.38 18.96 12.23
CA ARG A 91 11.08 19.60 11.10
C ARG A 91 10.19 20.56 10.30
N HIS A 92 8.87 20.42 10.38
CA HIS A 92 7.88 21.29 9.73
C HIS A 92 7.40 22.42 10.64
N ARG A 93 8.03 22.66 11.80
CA ARG A 93 7.67 23.80 12.65
C ARG A 93 7.83 25.12 11.88
N GLY A 94 6.78 25.93 11.86
CA GLY A 94 6.76 27.18 11.10
C GLY A 94 6.64 26.98 9.58
N CYS A 95 6.12 25.84 9.11
CA CYS A 95 5.83 25.64 7.69
C CYS A 95 4.59 26.43 7.23
N ASP A 96 4.32 26.39 5.93
CA ASP A 96 3.01 26.73 5.38
C ASP A 96 2.21 25.42 5.23
N ILE A 97 0.95 25.39 5.67
CA ILE A 97 0.07 24.22 5.52
C ILE A 97 -0.95 24.49 4.40
N VAL A 98 -1.09 23.52 3.51
CA VAL A 98 -2.24 23.42 2.59
C VAL A 98 -3.12 22.29 3.09
N ASP A 99 -4.33 22.62 3.53
CA ASP A 99 -5.30 21.67 4.07
C ASP A 99 -6.53 21.57 3.15
N ILE A 100 -6.68 20.41 2.51
CA ILE A 100 -7.73 20.15 1.54
C ILE A 100 -8.84 19.30 2.17
N ASN A 101 -10.07 19.80 2.07
CA ASN A 101 -11.28 19.22 2.65
C ASN A 101 -11.20 19.01 4.18
N PRO A 102 -10.86 20.05 4.97
CA PRO A 102 -10.73 19.93 6.43
C PRO A 102 -12.03 19.45 7.11
N GLY A 103 -13.20 19.69 6.50
CA GLY A 103 -14.50 19.27 7.04
C GLY A 103 -14.73 19.85 8.44
N ALA A 104 -14.98 19.00 9.42
CA ALA A 104 -15.14 19.43 10.82
C ALA A 104 -13.88 20.09 11.43
N GLY A 105 -12.70 19.95 10.80
CA GLY A 105 -11.46 20.65 11.16
C GLY A 105 -10.74 20.15 12.41
N LEU A 106 -11.12 19.01 12.96
CA LEU A 106 -10.54 18.52 14.23
C LEU A 106 -9.05 18.16 14.06
N TRP A 107 -8.74 17.38 13.03
CA TRP A 107 -7.37 17.06 12.67
C TRP A 107 -6.59 18.32 12.24
N SER A 108 -7.23 19.22 11.50
CA SER A 108 -6.65 20.50 11.06
C SER A 108 -6.18 21.37 12.24
N ARG A 109 -6.98 21.46 13.31
CA ARG A 109 -6.61 22.16 14.55
C ARG A 109 -5.40 21.51 15.21
N THR A 110 -5.46 20.20 15.37
CA THR A 110 -4.37 19.41 15.96
C THR A 110 -3.06 19.61 15.21
N LEU A 111 -3.11 19.54 13.87
CA LEU A 111 -1.94 19.74 13.02
C LEU A 111 -1.41 21.17 13.11
N HIS A 112 -2.30 22.18 13.12
CA HIS A 112 -1.92 23.58 13.30
C HIS A 112 -1.20 23.80 14.64
N ASP A 113 -1.71 23.24 15.72
CA ASP A 113 -1.10 23.36 17.05
C ASP A 113 0.26 22.66 17.13
N LEU A 114 0.39 21.51 16.45
CA LEU A 114 1.61 20.72 16.43
C LEU A 114 2.76 21.42 15.69
N VAL A 115 2.51 21.96 14.50
CA VAL A 115 3.57 22.54 13.64
C VAL A 115 3.63 24.07 13.66
N GLN A 116 2.67 24.76 14.29
CA GLN A 116 2.66 26.22 14.45
C GLN A 116 2.98 26.96 13.13
N PRO A 117 2.14 26.80 12.10
CA PRO A 117 2.46 27.25 10.76
C PRO A 117 2.46 28.77 10.63
N ARG A 118 3.23 29.30 9.67
CA ARG A 118 3.17 30.73 9.31
C ARG A 118 1.88 31.07 8.57
N LYS A 119 1.43 30.14 7.73
CA LYS A 119 0.19 30.21 6.97
C LYS A 119 -0.51 28.87 7.00
N HIS A 120 -1.82 28.86 7.23
CA HIS A 120 -2.64 27.66 7.16
C HIS A 120 -3.80 27.90 6.20
N ILE A 121 -3.72 27.33 5.00
CA ILE A 121 -4.69 27.55 3.93
C ILE A 121 -5.69 26.40 3.94
N LEU A 122 -6.95 26.69 4.26
CA LEU A 122 -8.05 25.74 4.31
C LEU A 122 -8.83 25.80 2.98
N MET A 123 -8.80 24.74 2.18
CA MET A 123 -9.63 24.61 0.96
C MET A 123 -10.87 23.77 1.26
N GLU A 124 -11.99 24.45 1.54
CA GLU A 124 -13.25 23.81 1.90
C GLU A 124 -14.39 24.28 0.98
N PRO A 125 -14.91 23.45 0.06
CA PRO A 125 -16.02 23.86 -0.80
C PRO A 125 -17.36 24.01 -0.04
N ASP A 126 -17.59 23.23 1.02
CA ASP A 126 -18.89 23.17 1.71
C ASP A 126 -18.94 24.11 2.94
N VAL A 127 -18.56 25.39 2.75
CA VAL A 127 -18.43 26.37 3.86
C VAL A 127 -19.75 26.63 4.59
N GLU A 128 -20.89 26.53 3.91
CA GLU A 128 -22.21 26.67 4.54
C GLU A 128 -22.46 25.62 5.64
N ILE A 129 -21.82 24.45 5.52
CA ILE A 129 -21.95 23.35 6.47
C ILE A 129 -20.84 23.42 7.53
N TYR A 130 -19.60 23.60 7.10
CA TYR A 130 -18.43 23.47 7.97
C TYR A 130 -17.92 24.79 8.55
N GLY A 131 -18.32 25.94 7.99
CA GLY A 131 -17.77 27.24 8.37
C GLY A 131 -17.92 27.56 9.86
N SER A 132 -19.06 27.22 10.47
CA SER A 132 -19.27 27.39 11.92
C SER A 132 -18.45 26.43 12.78
N MET A 133 -18.04 25.29 12.23
CA MET A 133 -17.17 24.32 12.91
C MET A 133 -15.68 24.66 12.77
N LEU A 134 -15.33 25.51 11.79
CA LEU A 134 -13.98 25.96 11.49
C LEU A 134 -13.70 27.36 12.05
N SER A 135 -14.69 28.05 12.61
CA SER A 135 -14.58 29.46 13.02
C SER A 135 -13.42 29.70 13.99
N ASP A 136 -13.24 28.79 14.96
CA ASP A 136 -12.18 28.85 15.95
C ASP A 136 -10.77 28.73 15.34
N LEU A 137 -10.64 27.96 14.26
CA LEU A 137 -9.40 27.83 13.50
C LEU A 137 -9.18 29.04 12.58
N ILE A 138 -10.23 29.55 11.94
CA ILE A 138 -10.17 30.69 11.01
C ILE A 138 -9.80 31.99 11.73
N GLU A 139 -10.22 32.16 12.98
CA GLU A 139 -9.88 33.32 13.81
C GLU A 139 -8.40 33.37 14.22
N ARG A 140 -7.66 32.26 14.06
CA ARG A 140 -6.23 32.21 14.40
C ARG A 140 -5.39 32.98 13.38
N PRO A 141 -4.27 33.60 13.82
CA PRO A 141 -3.41 34.36 12.92
C PRO A 141 -2.82 33.47 11.82
N GLY A 142 -2.78 33.99 10.59
CA GLY A 142 -2.20 33.28 9.44
C GLY A 142 -3.10 32.19 8.82
N VAL A 143 -4.31 31.97 9.35
CA VAL A 143 -5.27 31.02 8.77
C VAL A 143 -6.10 31.71 7.70
N GLN A 144 -6.26 31.06 6.54
CA GLN A 144 -7.04 31.56 5.41
C GLN A 144 -8.01 30.48 4.92
N LEU A 145 -9.30 30.79 4.92
CA LEU A 145 -10.33 29.93 4.32
C LEU A 145 -10.56 30.29 2.85
N LEU A 146 -10.47 29.29 1.98
CA LEU A 146 -10.79 29.35 0.57
C LEU A 146 -12.00 28.47 0.26
N PRO A 147 -13.16 29.04 -0.14
CA PRO A 147 -14.37 28.30 -0.49
C PRO A 147 -14.22 27.65 -1.89
N LYS A 148 -13.20 26.82 -2.07
CA LYS A 148 -12.81 26.23 -3.35
C LYS A 148 -12.60 24.72 -3.19
N PRO A 149 -12.98 23.90 -4.19
CA PRO A 149 -12.75 22.47 -4.15
C PRO A 149 -11.27 22.13 -4.35
N GLY A 150 -10.62 21.55 -3.33
CA GLY A 150 -9.21 21.14 -3.42
C GLY A 150 -8.95 19.86 -4.22
N ILE A 151 -9.99 19.25 -4.80
CA ILE A 151 -9.87 18.10 -5.73
C ILE A 151 -9.72 18.59 -7.19
N LEU A 152 -10.06 19.85 -7.48
CA LEU A 152 -9.91 20.42 -8.82
C LEU A 152 -8.54 21.09 -8.95
N TRP A 153 -7.65 20.51 -9.76
CA TRP A 153 -6.26 20.98 -9.90
C TRP A 153 -6.13 22.41 -10.39
N ARG A 154 -7.07 22.91 -11.18
CA ARG A 154 -7.12 24.34 -11.55
C ARG A 154 -7.19 25.22 -10.30
N GLU A 155 -8.10 24.91 -9.38
CA GLU A 155 -8.29 25.69 -8.15
C GLU A 155 -7.09 25.54 -7.20
N VAL A 156 -6.47 24.36 -7.15
CA VAL A 156 -5.25 24.12 -6.38
C VAL A 156 -4.08 24.93 -6.96
N ASN A 157 -3.91 24.95 -8.29
CA ASN A 157 -2.87 25.75 -8.94
C ASN A 157 -3.09 27.25 -8.74
N ASP A 158 -4.33 27.72 -8.83
CA ASP A 158 -4.67 29.12 -8.53
C ASP A 158 -4.34 29.47 -7.08
N MET A 159 -4.67 28.59 -6.13
CA MET A 159 -4.32 28.75 -4.72
C MET A 159 -2.79 28.79 -4.55
N LEU A 160 -2.07 27.86 -5.16
CA LEU A 160 -0.61 27.80 -5.10
C LEU A 160 0.05 29.03 -5.72
N ALA A 161 -0.54 29.65 -6.73
CA ALA A 161 -0.01 30.87 -7.35
C ALA A 161 -0.30 32.14 -6.54
N THR A 162 -1.42 32.17 -5.81
CA THR A 162 -1.89 33.36 -5.09
C THR A 162 -1.47 33.38 -3.62
N CYS A 163 -1.49 32.22 -2.96
CA CYS A 163 -1.31 32.11 -1.52
C CYS A 163 0.11 31.67 -1.13
N ILE A 164 0.77 30.91 -2.00
CA ILE A 164 2.17 30.45 -1.87
C ILE A 164 3.05 31.27 -2.83
N SER A 165 4.23 31.71 -2.38
CA SER A 165 5.06 32.63 -3.17
C SER A 165 5.64 31.95 -4.42
N PRO A 166 5.44 32.52 -5.64
CA PRO A 166 6.01 31.99 -6.88
C PRO A 166 7.54 31.94 -6.90
N GLU A 167 8.20 32.83 -6.17
CA GLU A 167 9.67 32.90 -6.06
C GLU A 167 10.28 31.66 -5.39
N LYS A 168 9.46 30.86 -4.69
CA LYS A 168 9.88 29.62 -4.03
C LYS A 168 9.84 28.39 -4.94
N LYS A 169 9.39 28.51 -6.20
CA LYS A 169 9.32 27.35 -7.11
C LYS A 169 10.73 26.84 -7.41
N ALA A 170 10.92 25.53 -7.29
CA ALA A 170 12.15 24.89 -7.68
C ALA A 170 12.30 24.88 -9.20
N ASP A 171 13.54 24.93 -9.70
CA ASP A 171 13.82 24.70 -11.11
C ASP A 171 13.40 23.27 -11.49
N PRO A 172 12.47 23.08 -12.44
CA PRO A 172 12.02 21.76 -12.86
C PRO A 172 13.14 20.90 -13.45
N SER A 173 14.25 21.49 -13.91
CA SER A 173 15.40 20.76 -14.43
C SER A 173 16.39 20.33 -13.35
N ALA A 174 16.43 21.05 -12.23
CA ALA A 174 17.31 20.74 -11.11
C ALA A 174 16.90 19.45 -10.38
N GLU A 175 17.84 18.87 -9.63
CA GLU A 175 17.56 17.75 -8.76
C GLU A 175 16.67 18.20 -7.60
N PRO A 176 15.44 17.66 -7.47
CA PRO A 176 14.51 18.10 -6.45
C PRO A 176 15.05 17.79 -5.05
N GLN A 177 14.86 18.73 -4.13
CA GLN A 177 15.27 18.59 -2.73
C GLN A 177 14.06 18.48 -1.83
N ARG A 178 14.25 17.87 -0.67
CA ARG A 178 13.23 17.79 0.39
C ARG A 178 12.76 19.19 0.80
N ASN A 179 11.43 19.36 0.91
CA ASN A 179 10.83 20.60 1.35
C ASN A 179 10.14 20.42 2.71
N ASP A 180 10.72 21.03 3.74
CA ASP A 180 10.15 21.06 5.10
C ASP A 180 9.38 22.37 5.39
N THR A 181 9.34 23.30 4.44
CA THR A 181 8.67 24.60 4.55
C THR A 181 7.20 24.60 4.10
N LEU A 182 6.75 23.52 3.45
CA LEU A 182 5.38 23.31 3.00
C LEU A 182 4.93 21.91 3.44
N LEU A 183 3.76 21.82 4.05
CA LEU A 183 3.12 20.56 4.45
C LEU A 183 1.72 20.50 3.84
N VAL A 184 1.36 19.35 3.28
CA VAL A 184 0.05 19.15 2.65
C VAL A 184 -0.75 18.16 3.48
N ASN A 185 -1.93 18.56 3.93
CA ASN A 185 -2.92 17.69 4.57
C ASN A 185 -4.13 17.55 3.65
N ILE A 186 -4.65 16.33 3.49
CA ILE A 186 -5.79 16.08 2.60
C ILE A 186 -6.73 15.06 3.24
N ASN A 187 -8.03 15.37 3.26
CA ASN A 187 -9.06 14.37 3.55
C ASN A 187 -9.82 13.94 2.28
N MET A 188 -9.67 12.67 1.93
CA MET A 188 -10.32 12.01 0.79
C MET A 188 -11.11 10.77 1.21
N SER A 189 -11.57 10.73 2.45
CA SER A 189 -12.40 9.64 2.95
C SER A 189 -13.86 9.82 2.57
N PHE A 190 -14.41 8.86 1.82
CA PHE A 190 -15.81 8.91 1.36
C PHE A 190 -16.61 7.64 1.70
N ALA A 191 -17.82 7.79 2.24
CA ALA A 191 -18.75 6.72 2.55
C ALA A 191 -20.16 7.00 1.97
N PRO A 192 -20.67 6.16 1.03
CA PRO A 192 -19.94 5.13 0.30
C PRO A 192 -18.87 5.74 -0.64
N PRO A 193 -17.86 4.97 -1.06
CA PRO A 193 -16.87 5.44 -2.03
C PRO A 193 -17.52 5.97 -3.32
N LYS A 194 -17.05 7.14 -3.79
CA LYS A 194 -17.57 7.78 -5.01
C LYS A 194 -16.90 7.19 -6.25
N LYS A 195 -17.59 6.35 -7.02
CA LYS A 195 -17.09 5.81 -8.30
C LYS A 195 -16.79 6.93 -9.30
N PHE A 196 -15.73 6.78 -10.08
CA PHE A 196 -15.36 7.78 -11.09
C PHE A 196 -14.70 7.13 -12.32
N GLN A 197 -15.36 7.20 -13.47
CA GLN A 197 -14.87 6.63 -14.73
C GLN A 197 -14.36 5.18 -14.56
N MET A 198 -13.12 4.90 -14.94
CA MET A 198 -12.44 3.61 -14.81
C MET A 198 -11.89 3.37 -13.39
N PHE A 199 -11.85 4.39 -12.54
CA PHE A 199 -11.40 4.26 -11.16
C PHE A 199 -12.53 3.75 -10.25
N GLU A 200 -12.17 2.88 -9.30
CA GLU A 200 -13.09 2.41 -8.27
C GLU A 200 -13.66 3.57 -7.46
N CYS A 201 -12.83 4.57 -7.13
CA CYS A 201 -13.30 5.79 -6.50
C CYS A 201 -12.44 7.03 -6.81
N VAL A 202 -13.03 8.21 -6.61
CA VAL A 202 -12.36 9.52 -6.75
C VAL A 202 -11.08 9.59 -5.90
N SER A 203 -11.09 9.08 -4.66
CA SER A 203 -9.90 9.09 -3.80
C SER A 203 -8.73 8.36 -4.44
N THR A 204 -8.98 7.22 -5.10
CA THR A 204 -7.93 6.45 -5.77
C THR A 204 -7.35 7.22 -6.95
N MET A 205 -8.21 7.87 -7.75
CA MET A 205 -7.77 8.73 -8.85
C MET A 205 -6.88 9.87 -8.35
N VAL A 206 -7.31 10.59 -7.31
CA VAL A 206 -6.54 11.72 -6.76
C VAL A 206 -5.21 11.24 -6.17
N LEU A 207 -5.18 10.12 -5.45
CA LEU A 207 -3.94 9.54 -4.95
C LEU A 207 -2.96 9.23 -6.09
N TYR A 208 -3.43 8.61 -7.18
CA TYR A 208 -2.59 8.35 -8.35
C TYR A 208 -2.04 9.65 -8.96
N GLN A 209 -2.87 10.69 -9.08
CA GLN A 209 -2.44 12.00 -9.56
C GLN A 209 -1.40 12.68 -8.65
N LEU A 210 -1.55 12.56 -7.33
CA LEU A 210 -0.57 13.07 -6.37
C LEU A 210 0.77 12.33 -6.51
N MET A 211 0.77 11.02 -6.68
CA MET A 211 2.02 10.26 -6.89
C MET A 211 2.67 10.62 -8.23
N ALA A 212 1.88 10.72 -9.31
CA ALA A 212 2.37 11.16 -10.62
C ALA A 212 2.91 12.60 -10.60
N SER A 213 2.41 13.47 -9.70
CA SER A 213 2.89 14.84 -9.56
C SER A 213 4.35 14.93 -9.07
N ILE A 214 4.82 13.93 -8.31
CA ILE A 214 6.21 13.83 -7.84
C ILE A 214 7.16 13.73 -9.02
N LYS A 215 6.85 12.81 -9.94
CA LYS A 215 7.64 12.53 -11.14
C LYS A 215 7.72 13.75 -12.08
N THR A 216 6.61 14.49 -12.21
CA THR A 216 6.49 15.64 -13.12
C THR A 216 6.86 16.98 -12.48
N ALA A 217 7.24 17.00 -11.20
CA ALA A 217 7.45 18.22 -10.41
C ALA A 217 6.27 19.21 -10.52
N SER A 218 5.04 18.69 -10.52
CA SER A 218 3.80 19.47 -10.67
C SER A 218 3.04 19.59 -9.34
N LEU A 219 1.94 20.36 -9.31
CA LEU A 219 1.14 20.63 -8.12
C LEU A 219 2.00 21.13 -6.95
N PHE A 220 1.99 20.44 -5.81
CA PHE A 220 2.79 20.81 -4.62
C PHE A 220 4.28 20.59 -4.86
N GLN A 221 4.63 19.63 -5.72
CA GLN A 221 6.00 19.19 -5.95
C GLN A 221 6.82 20.19 -6.77
N GLN A 222 6.17 21.22 -7.33
CA GLN A 222 6.85 22.37 -7.95
C GLN A 222 7.68 23.19 -6.93
N TYR A 223 7.47 22.97 -5.63
CA TYR A 223 8.21 23.62 -4.55
C TYR A 223 9.31 22.70 -3.96
N GLY A 224 9.59 21.56 -4.57
CA GLY A 224 10.47 20.51 -4.03
C GLY A 224 9.67 19.29 -3.56
N LEU A 225 10.31 18.36 -2.86
CA LEU A 225 9.71 17.11 -2.40
C LEU A 225 8.90 17.35 -1.12
N VAL A 226 7.62 17.67 -1.30
CA VAL A 226 6.68 18.07 -0.25
C VAL A 226 6.04 16.85 0.39
N ARG A 227 6.10 16.78 1.73
CA ARG A 227 5.45 15.74 2.53
C ARG A 227 3.93 15.90 2.52
N MET A 228 3.21 14.78 2.41
CA MET A 228 1.74 14.75 2.35
C MET A 228 1.18 13.83 3.43
N LEU A 229 0.22 14.33 4.21
CA LEU A 229 -0.60 13.58 5.16
C LEU A 229 -2.00 13.40 4.55
N ILE A 230 -2.41 12.16 4.30
CA ILE A 230 -3.60 11.88 3.49
C ILE A 230 -4.52 10.90 4.21
N TRP A 231 -5.73 11.37 4.55
CA TRP A 231 -6.81 10.52 5.00
C TRP A 231 -7.51 9.87 3.79
N VAL A 232 -7.61 8.55 3.83
CA VAL A 232 -8.21 7.72 2.80
C VAL A 232 -9.19 6.73 3.42
N ASN A 233 -10.08 6.17 2.60
CA ASN A 233 -10.81 4.97 2.98
C ASN A 233 -9.84 3.84 3.35
N ASP A 234 -10.16 3.06 4.39
CA ASP A 234 -9.29 2.00 4.88
C ASP A 234 -8.92 0.97 3.78
N ASP A 235 -9.86 0.63 2.89
CA ASP A 235 -9.58 -0.29 1.78
C ASP A 235 -8.63 0.29 0.72
N SER A 236 -8.60 1.63 0.55
CA SER A 236 -7.76 2.29 -0.43
C SER A 236 -6.27 2.26 -0.07
N LYS A 237 -5.91 2.08 1.22
CA LYS A 237 -4.51 2.04 1.67
C LYS A 237 -3.71 0.92 1.00
N ARG A 238 -4.35 -0.23 0.74
CA ARG A 238 -3.74 -1.42 0.11
C ARG A 238 -3.32 -1.18 -1.34
N ARG A 239 -3.88 -0.15 -2.00
CA ARG A 239 -3.53 0.21 -3.39
C ARG A 239 -2.20 0.94 -3.49
N LEU A 240 -1.76 1.62 -2.44
CA LEU A 240 -0.46 2.32 -2.40
C LEU A 240 0.58 1.53 -1.62
N LEU A 241 0.16 0.84 -0.56
CA LEU A 241 1.04 0.12 0.35
C LEU A 241 0.79 -1.39 0.24
N PRO A 242 1.36 -2.07 -0.79
CA PRO A 242 1.18 -3.49 -0.95
C PRO A 242 2.00 -4.20 0.12
N ARG A 243 1.40 -5.24 0.70
CA ARG A 243 2.06 -6.06 1.72
C ARG A 243 2.57 -7.37 1.14
N SER A 244 2.27 -7.71 -0.12
CA SER A 244 2.79 -8.92 -0.77
C SER A 244 3.17 -8.71 -2.24
N ALA A 245 4.05 -9.59 -2.73
CA ALA A 245 4.54 -9.59 -4.12
C ALA A 245 3.42 -9.73 -5.16
N THR A 246 2.30 -10.36 -4.81
CA THR A 246 1.15 -10.53 -5.73
C THR A 246 0.33 -9.26 -5.89
N ARG A 247 0.38 -8.38 -4.88
CA ARG A 247 -0.30 -7.07 -4.87
C ARG A 247 0.58 -5.94 -5.38
N ARG A 248 1.89 -6.17 -5.57
CA ARG A 248 2.81 -5.20 -6.15
C ARG A 248 2.52 -5.01 -7.64
N LYS A 249 1.88 -3.89 -7.99
CA LYS A 249 1.53 -3.49 -9.36
C LYS A 249 2.37 -2.29 -9.83
N LYS A 250 2.16 -1.85 -11.08
CA LYS A 250 2.85 -0.69 -11.66
C LYS A 250 2.80 0.52 -10.74
N SER A 251 1.62 0.91 -10.27
CA SER A 251 1.44 2.08 -9.41
C SER A 251 2.22 1.99 -8.10
N ASN A 252 2.29 0.80 -7.48
CA ASN A 252 3.10 0.59 -6.28
C ASN A 252 4.58 0.74 -6.56
N PHE A 253 5.04 0.18 -7.67
CA PHE A 253 6.43 0.33 -8.04
C PHE A 253 6.80 1.77 -8.36
N GLU A 254 5.92 2.51 -9.05
CA GLU A 254 6.10 3.96 -9.25
C GLU A 254 6.20 4.71 -7.92
N THR A 255 5.41 4.32 -6.90
CA THR A 255 5.55 4.89 -5.56
C THR A 255 6.85 4.50 -4.87
N GLU A 256 7.36 3.28 -5.06
CA GLU A 256 8.68 2.86 -4.53
C GLU A 256 9.82 3.67 -5.19
N LEU A 257 9.69 3.98 -6.48
CA LEU A 257 10.66 4.81 -7.22
C LEU A 257 10.61 6.28 -6.79
N SER A 258 9.43 6.80 -6.42
CA SER A 258 9.19 8.23 -6.18
C SER A 258 9.08 8.64 -4.71
N CYS A 259 8.87 7.70 -3.79
CA CYS A 259 8.74 7.96 -2.36
C CYS A 259 9.88 7.30 -1.57
N GLU A 260 10.33 7.98 -0.53
CA GLU A 260 11.24 7.42 0.47
C GLU A 260 10.47 6.49 1.41
N TRP A 261 9.25 6.88 1.76
CA TRP A 261 8.34 6.05 2.53
C TRP A 261 6.88 6.40 2.27
N ILE A 262 6.04 5.40 2.49
CA ILE A 262 4.60 5.54 2.68
C ILE A 262 4.27 4.80 3.97
N HIS A 263 4.02 5.54 5.06
CA HIS A 263 3.67 4.95 6.34
C HIS A 263 2.17 5.01 6.58
N GLU A 264 1.59 3.90 7.01
CA GLU A 264 0.28 3.90 7.64
C GLU A 264 0.44 4.39 9.08
N ILE A 265 -0.08 5.57 9.40
CA ILE A 265 -0.03 6.14 10.77
C ILE A 265 -1.12 5.55 11.63
N ALA A 266 -2.34 5.52 11.08
CA ALA A 266 -3.52 5.03 11.74
C ALA A 266 -4.41 4.35 10.70
N GLY A 267 -5.07 3.27 11.08
CA GLY A 267 -5.95 2.53 10.19
C GLY A 267 -6.69 1.44 10.93
N LYS A 268 -7.64 0.79 10.26
CA LYS A 268 -8.35 -0.33 10.86
C LYS A 268 -7.40 -1.52 10.97
N ASP A 269 -7.29 -2.08 12.17
CA ASP A 269 -6.57 -3.32 12.38
C ASP A 269 -7.30 -4.48 11.71
N ALA A 270 -6.53 -5.34 11.07
CA ALA A 270 -6.99 -6.58 10.50
C ALA A 270 -6.17 -7.69 11.12
N GLU A 271 -6.80 -8.51 11.97
CA GLU A 271 -6.13 -9.62 12.64
C GLU A 271 -5.41 -10.53 11.62
N PHE A 272 -6.05 -10.78 10.46
CA PHE A 272 -5.47 -11.51 9.33
C PHE A 272 -5.92 -10.96 7.98
N GLU A 273 -4.96 -10.86 7.06
CA GLU A 273 -5.25 -10.56 5.66
C GLU A 273 -5.27 -11.84 4.83
N THR A 274 -6.44 -12.49 4.82
CA THR A 274 -6.69 -13.78 4.14
C THR A 274 -6.41 -13.77 2.63
N HIS A 275 -6.18 -12.60 2.04
CA HIS A 275 -6.08 -12.41 0.59
C HIS A 275 -4.68 -12.09 0.08
N GLU A 276 -3.66 -12.04 0.95
CA GLU A 276 -2.31 -11.63 0.54
C GLU A 276 -1.36 -12.79 0.23
N LEU A 277 -1.70 -14.01 0.66
CA LEU A 277 -0.91 -15.23 0.46
C LEU A 277 0.57 -15.02 0.80
N ARG A 278 0.82 -14.40 1.96
CA ARG A 278 2.14 -14.09 2.49
C ARG A 278 2.48 -15.05 3.63
N ASP A 279 3.77 -15.39 3.76
CA ASP A 279 4.26 -16.22 4.87
C ASP A 279 4.14 -15.46 6.20
N GLU A 280 3.47 -16.06 7.19
CA GLU A 280 3.28 -15.46 8.51
C GLU A 280 4.61 -15.19 9.23
N TRP A 281 5.67 -15.95 8.94
CA TRP A 281 6.99 -15.65 9.49
C TRP A 281 7.55 -14.33 8.98
N ILE A 282 7.23 -13.93 7.75
CA ILE A 282 7.59 -12.62 7.21
C ILE A 282 6.83 -11.53 7.98
N ASN A 283 5.53 -11.70 8.21
CA ASN A 283 4.71 -10.74 8.97
C ASN A 283 5.26 -10.54 10.39
N LEU A 284 5.57 -11.64 11.08
CA LEU A 284 6.14 -11.62 12.43
C LEU A 284 7.53 -10.96 12.47
N GLU A 285 8.44 -11.37 11.58
CA GLU A 285 9.79 -10.81 11.54
C GLU A 285 9.78 -9.32 11.18
N SER A 286 8.96 -8.92 10.20
CA SER A 286 8.69 -7.53 9.85
C SER A 286 8.15 -6.74 11.06
N GLY A 287 7.27 -7.34 11.86
CA GLY A 287 6.78 -6.78 13.13
C GLY A 287 7.88 -6.62 14.19
N TYR A 288 8.73 -7.63 14.40
CA TYR A 288 9.87 -7.53 15.33
C TYR A 288 10.88 -6.47 14.89
N ASN A 289 11.17 -6.37 13.60
CA ASN A 289 12.06 -5.35 13.04
C ASN A 289 11.49 -3.94 13.27
N THR A 290 10.17 -3.78 13.11
CA THR A 290 9.46 -2.53 13.39
C THR A 290 9.49 -2.21 14.89
N LEU A 291 9.22 -3.18 15.76
CA LEU A 291 9.30 -3.00 17.21
C LEU A 291 10.70 -2.59 17.65
N ALA A 292 11.76 -3.16 17.05
CA ALA A 292 13.14 -2.76 17.31
C ALA A 292 13.40 -1.30 16.90
N ARG A 293 12.87 -0.86 15.74
CA ARG A 293 12.93 0.55 15.30
C ARG A 293 12.18 1.48 16.25
N MET A 294 10.97 1.10 16.68
CA MET A 294 10.17 1.85 17.64
C MET A 294 10.91 2.03 18.97
N LYS A 295 11.46 0.94 19.53
CA LYS A 295 12.25 1.00 20.77
C LYS A 295 13.46 1.90 20.65
N LYS A 296 14.18 1.83 19.52
CA LYS A 296 15.33 2.70 19.23
C LYS A 296 14.92 4.17 19.16
N ALA A 297 13.72 4.46 18.64
CA ALA A 297 13.16 5.80 18.56
C ALA A 297 12.48 6.27 19.85
N GLY A 298 12.38 5.42 20.89
CA GLY A 298 11.64 5.73 22.11
C GLY A 298 10.13 5.83 21.92
N LEU A 299 9.59 5.23 20.85
CA LEU A 299 8.17 5.22 20.54
C LEU A 299 7.45 4.07 21.26
N THR A 300 6.35 4.38 21.92
CA THR A 300 5.46 3.42 22.57
C THR A 300 4.05 3.60 22.04
N MET A 301 3.42 2.50 21.64
CA MET A 301 2.02 2.54 21.20
C MET A 301 1.08 2.73 22.40
N PRO A 302 0.04 3.58 22.32
CA PRO A 302 -0.99 3.67 23.34
C PRO A 302 -1.70 2.33 23.53
N SER A 303 -1.95 1.93 24.79
CA SER A 303 -2.45 0.59 25.13
C SER A 303 -3.80 0.23 24.50
N ASP A 304 -4.65 1.22 24.24
CA ASP A 304 -5.96 1.02 23.61
C ASP A 304 -5.92 1.07 22.07
N ARG A 305 -4.74 1.33 21.49
CA ARG A 305 -4.48 1.39 20.04
C ARG A 305 -3.67 0.21 19.51
N GLU A 306 -3.29 -0.70 20.39
CA GLU A 306 -2.46 -1.85 20.07
C GLU A 306 -3.12 -2.77 19.03
N THR A 307 -2.45 -2.92 17.89
CA THR A 307 -2.83 -3.88 16.84
C THR A 307 -2.53 -5.32 17.27
N PHE A 308 -3.18 -6.28 16.62
CA PHE A 308 -2.95 -7.70 16.84
C PHE A 308 -1.48 -8.10 16.67
N LEU A 309 -0.83 -7.60 15.61
CA LEU A 309 0.58 -7.86 15.37
C LEU A 309 1.45 -7.27 16.48
N TYR A 310 1.21 -6.01 16.88
CA TYR A 310 1.96 -5.35 17.96
C TYR A 310 1.85 -6.10 19.29
N LYS A 311 0.64 -6.54 19.67
CA LYS A 311 0.40 -7.37 20.86
C LYS A 311 1.18 -8.67 20.81
N THR A 312 1.18 -9.31 19.64
CA THR A 312 1.88 -10.59 19.43
C THR A 312 3.39 -10.43 19.64
N VAL A 313 4.01 -9.44 18.98
CA VAL A 313 5.47 -9.27 19.04
C VAL A 313 5.95 -8.72 20.39
N THR A 314 5.11 -7.95 21.09
CA THR A 314 5.40 -7.47 22.44
C THR A 314 5.25 -8.57 23.49
N ALA A 315 4.34 -9.53 23.28
CA ALA A 315 4.14 -10.65 24.19
C ALA A 315 5.29 -11.67 24.20
N ASP A 316 6.01 -11.85 23.08
CA ASP A 316 7.14 -12.78 22.97
C ASP A 316 8.34 -12.14 22.26
N GLU A 317 9.05 -11.26 22.95
CA GLU A 317 10.24 -10.61 22.40
C GLU A 317 11.45 -11.55 22.21
N SER A 318 11.35 -12.83 22.61
CA SER A 318 12.47 -13.78 22.53
C SER A 318 12.94 -14.04 21.09
N LEU A 319 12.08 -13.77 20.11
CA LEU A 319 12.35 -13.95 18.68
C LEU A 319 12.89 -12.68 17.99
N MET A 320 12.97 -11.55 18.70
CA MET A 320 13.47 -10.29 18.14
C MET A 320 14.94 -10.44 17.68
N GLY A 321 15.24 -9.99 16.47
CA GLY A 321 16.58 -10.08 15.86
C GLY A 321 16.94 -11.46 15.30
N GLN A 322 16.06 -12.45 15.37
CA GLN A 322 16.28 -13.76 14.73
C GLN A 322 15.78 -13.76 13.29
N LYS A 323 16.48 -14.46 12.40
CA LYS A 323 16.00 -14.79 11.05
C LYS A 323 14.89 -15.85 11.19
N LEU A 324 13.64 -15.48 10.97
CA LEU A 324 12.48 -16.38 11.09
C LEU A 324 12.04 -16.88 9.71
N ALA A 325 11.76 -15.97 8.78
CA ALA A 325 11.36 -16.33 7.43
C ALA A 325 12.51 -17.06 6.70
N GLY A 326 12.21 -18.12 5.98
CA GLY A 326 13.22 -18.94 5.30
C GLY A 326 13.92 -19.96 6.19
N GLU A 327 14.14 -19.69 7.49
CA GLU A 327 14.65 -20.68 8.47
C GLU A 327 13.56 -21.59 9.03
N ARG A 328 12.33 -21.07 9.06
CA ARG A 328 11.15 -21.81 9.48
C ARG A 328 10.31 -22.16 8.27
N ARG A 329 9.61 -23.29 8.37
CA ARG A 329 8.65 -23.71 7.37
C ARG A 329 7.61 -22.61 7.14
N PRO A 330 7.36 -22.20 5.89
CA PRO A 330 6.40 -21.14 5.58
C PRO A 330 4.99 -21.54 6.02
N ILE A 331 4.28 -20.58 6.60
CA ILE A 331 2.91 -20.74 7.06
C ILE A 331 2.06 -19.74 6.28
N LEU A 332 1.11 -20.26 5.48
CA LEU A 332 0.14 -19.41 4.81
C LEU A 332 -1.18 -19.43 5.58
N SER A 333 -1.84 -18.28 5.71
CA SER A 333 -3.21 -18.22 6.23
C SER A 333 -4.17 -19.00 5.32
N ARG A 334 -5.02 -19.82 5.94
CA ARG A 334 -5.94 -20.73 5.26
C ARG A 334 -7.29 -20.75 5.99
N PRO A 335 -8.42 -20.37 5.33
CA PRO A 335 -9.72 -20.30 6.00
C PRO A 335 -10.20 -21.61 6.64
N PHE A 336 -9.73 -22.75 6.16
CA PHE A 336 -10.12 -24.06 6.70
C PHE A 336 -9.49 -24.37 8.06
N ARG A 337 -8.45 -23.63 8.49
CA ARG A 337 -7.75 -23.89 9.76
C ARG A 337 -8.58 -23.49 10.97
N THR A 338 -9.28 -22.35 10.90
CA THR A 338 -10.27 -21.98 11.94
C THR A 338 -11.35 -23.04 12.09
N GLU A 339 -11.90 -23.54 10.97
CA GLU A 339 -12.90 -24.61 10.99
C GLU A 339 -12.34 -25.92 11.57
N LEU A 340 -11.07 -26.24 11.27
CA LEU A 340 -10.41 -27.42 11.81
C LEU A 340 -10.28 -27.30 13.34
N GLU A 341 -9.86 -26.15 13.84
CA GLU A 341 -9.69 -25.91 15.28
C GLU A 341 -11.02 -25.92 16.03
N ASP A 342 -12.06 -25.25 15.52
CA ASP A 342 -13.41 -25.28 16.11
C ASP A 342 -13.90 -26.73 16.25
N LEU A 343 -13.69 -27.57 15.22
CA LEU A 343 -14.09 -28.98 15.25
C LEU A 343 -13.21 -29.86 16.15
N GLU A 344 -11.92 -29.55 16.29
CA GLU A 344 -11.03 -30.21 17.26
C GLU A 344 -11.45 -29.89 18.70
N ASP A 345 -11.79 -28.63 18.97
CA ASP A 345 -12.24 -28.18 20.29
C ASP A 345 -13.61 -28.77 20.64
N GLU A 346 -14.53 -28.88 19.69
CA GLU A 346 -15.82 -29.57 19.88
C GLU A 346 -15.66 -31.06 20.20
N LEU A 347 -14.70 -31.74 19.55
CA LEU A 347 -14.37 -33.14 19.85
C LEU A 347 -13.69 -33.26 21.23
N ALA A 348 -12.77 -32.36 21.55
CA ALA A 348 -12.04 -32.35 22.82
C ALA A 348 -12.93 -32.03 24.02
N THR A 349 -13.92 -31.14 23.84
CA THR A 349 -14.92 -30.79 24.85
C THR A 349 -16.04 -31.83 24.99
N GLY A 350 -16.00 -32.91 24.20
CA GLY A 350 -16.95 -34.02 24.27
C GLY A 350 -18.34 -33.68 23.74
N LYS A 351 -18.50 -32.54 23.03
CA LYS A 351 -19.76 -32.19 22.36
C LYS A 351 -20.10 -33.15 21.22
N THR A 352 -19.08 -33.81 20.66
CA THR A 352 -19.23 -34.92 19.71
C THR A 352 -18.43 -36.13 20.20
N ALA A 353 -19.02 -37.33 20.09
CA ALA A 353 -18.40 -38.57 20.57
C ALA A 353 -17.34 -39.13 19.59
N GLU A 354 -17.44 -38.79 18.30
CA GLU A 354 -16.53 -39.25 17.25
C GLU A 354 -16.13 -38.12 16.32
N ALA A 355 -14.91 -38.22 15.77
CA ALA A 355 -14.42 -37.30 14.76
C ALA A 355 -15.30 -37.36 13.51
N SER A 356 -15.97 -36.25 13.21
CA SER A 356 -16.84 -36.11 12.04
C SER A 356 -16.07 -36.38 10.73
N LYS A 357 -16.79 -36.78 9.67
CA LYS A 357 -16.21 -36.94 8.33
C LYS A 357 -15.50 -35.66 7.86
N ARG A 358 -16.03 -34.50 8.24
CA ARG A 358 -15.44 -33.19 7.94
C ARG A 358 -14.10 -33.00 8.68
N LEU A 359 -14.06 -33.27 9.98
CA LEU A 359 -12.83 -33.18 10.78
C LEU A 359 -11.72 -34.08 10.22
N LYS A 360 -12.04 -35.34 9.87
CA LYS A 360 -11.08 -36.25 9.22
C LYS A 360 -10.55 -35.71 7.90
N ALA A 361 -11.42 -35.13 7.07
CA ALA A 361 -11.03 -34.52 5.80
C ALA A 361 -10.15 -33.28 5.99
N LEU A 362 -10.43 -32.44 7.00
CA LEU A 362 -9.63 -31.25 7.32
C LEU A 362 -8.24 -31.62 7.86
N ARG A 363 -8.13 -32.64 8.74
CA ARG A 363 -6.83 -33.19 9.20
C ARG A 363 -5.99 -33.70 8.03
N TYR A 364 -6.62 -34.41 7.08
CA TYR A 364 -5.93 -34.87 5.88
C TYR A 364 -5.41 -33.70 5.06
N ARG A 365 -6.25 -32.67 4.85
CA ARG A 365 -5.87 -31.45 4.13
C ARG A 365 -4.71 -30.72 4.81
N GLU A 366 -4.73 -30.60 6.14
CA GLU A 366 -3.63 -29.99 6.91
C GLU A 366 -2.32 -30.76 6.72
N ARG A 367 -2.35 -32.10 6.75
CA ARG A 367 -1.15 -32.91 6.52
C ARG A 367 -0.50 -32.64 5.16
N TYR A 368 -1.30 -32.55 4.09
CA TYR A 368 -0.79 -32.23 2.76
C TYR A 368 -0.19 -30.82 2.70
N ASP A 369 -0.88 -29.84 3.29
CA ASP A 369 -0.40 -28.46 3.39
C ASP A 369 0.95 -28.38 4.14
N ILE A 370 1.10 -29.19 5.19
CA ILE A 370 2.35 -29.37 5.95
C ILE A 370 3.48 -29.95 5.09
N GLU A 371 3.20 -31.01 4.32
CA GLU A 371 4.16 -31.67 3.44
C GLU A 371 4.60 -30.77 2.29
N ASP A 372 3.66 -30.05 1.68
CA ASP A 372 3.92 -29.06 0.63
C ASP A 372 4.78 -27.90 1.17
N SER A 373 4.42 -27.34 2.34
CA SER A 373 5.24 -26.30 2.98
C SER A 373 6.65 -26.76 3.35
N ASN A 374 6.84 -28.03 3.77
CA ASN A 374 8.18 -28.58 4.00
C ASN A 374 9.01 -28.62 2.71
N THR A 375 8.37 -29.00 1.61
CA THR A 375 8.99 -29.01 0.28
C THR A 375 9.38 -27.60 -0.15
N TYR A 376 8.51 -26.60 0.07
CA TYR A 376 8.80 -25.21 -0.25
C TYR A 376 9.99 -24.66 0.56
N HIS A 377 10.05 -24.98 1.85
CA HIS A 377 11.17 -24.61 2.71
C HIS A 377 12.50 -25.22 2.23
N ASP A 378 12.51 -26.52 1.91
CA ASP A 378 13.69 -27.21 1.37
C ASP A 378 14.20 -26.57 0.07
N LEU A 379 13.28 -26.18 -0.81
CA LEU A 379 13.61 -25.50 -2.06
C LEU A 379 14.19 -24.08 -1.83
N ILE A 380 13.67 -23.32 -0.87
CA ILE A 380 14.23 -22.00 -0.51
C ILE A 380 15.66 -22.18 0.00
N GLN A 381 15.87 -23.08 0.96
CA GLN A 381 17.18 -23.36 1.56
C GLN A 381 18.22 -23.80 0.52
N GLN A 382 17.84 -24.66 -0.42
CA GLN A 382 18.71 -25.08 -1.51
C GLN A 382 19.05 -23.95 -2.47
N GLY A 383 18.07 -23.09 -2.80
CA GLY A 383 18.28 -21.92 -3.63
C GLY A 383 19.23 -20.92 -3.00
N GLU A 384 19.11 -20.68 -1.69
CA GLU A 384 20.04 -19.84 -0.92
C GLU A 384 21.45 -20.43 -0.91
N ALA A 385 21.59 -21.72 -0.59
CA ALA A 385 22.88 -22.39 -0.55
C ALA A 385 23.60 -22.35 -1.91
N ALA A 386 22.86 -22.58 -3.00
CA ALA A 386 23.39 -22.44 -4.36
C ALA A 386 23.80 -20.99 -4.65
N SER A 387 22.98 -20.01 -4.26
CA SER A 387 23.29 -18.59 -4.46
C SER A 387 24.53 -18.13 -3.70
N GLN A 388 24.87 -18.73 -2.55
CA GLN A 388 26.08 -18.36 -1.79
C GLN A 388 27.37 -18.83 -2.48
N ILE A 389 27.35 -19.95 -3.19
CA ILE A 389 28.54 -20.51 -3.85
C ILE A 389 28.74 -19.99 -5.28
N TYR A 390 27.83 -19.17 -5.80
CA TYR A 390 27.82 -18.79 -7.23
C TYR A 390 29.09 -18.04 -7.68
N LYS A 391 29.68 -17.19 -6.82
CA LYS A 391 30.94 -16.48 -7.11
C LYS A 391 32.18 -17.33 -6.82
N THR A 392 32.10 -18.26 -5.88
CA THR A 392 33.27 -18.97 -5.32
C THR A 392 33.54 -20.30 -6.01
N ASP A 393 32.50 -21.03 -6.40
CA ASP A 393 32.61 -22.31 -7.10
C ASP A 393 31.55 -22.44 -8.21
N PRO A 394 31.87 -21.97 -9.44
CA PRO A 394 30.94 -22.02 -10.56
C PRO A 394 30.52 -23.44 -10.97
N ALA A 395 31.37 -24.44 -10.76
CA ALA A 395 31.08 -25.82 -11.13
C ALA A 395 30.09 -26.45 -10.14
N ALA A 396 30.33 -26.28 -8.84
CA ALA A 396 29.38 -26.71 -7.81
C ALA A 396 28.06 -25.94 -7.91
N PHE A 397 28.11 -24.65 -8.23
CA PHE A 397 26.92 -23.85 -8.49
C PHE A 397 26.07 -24.44 -9.62
N ALA A 398 26.67 -24.72 -10.79
CA ALA A 398 25.94 -25.27 -11.93
C ALA A 398 25.26 -26.61 -11.60
N ALA A 399 25.93 -27.48 -10.84
CA ALA A 399 25.36 -28.74 -10.38
C ALA A 399 24.20 -28.53 -9.39
N ALA A 400 24.35 -27.61 -8.43
CA ALA A 400 23.33 -27.29 -7.45
C ALA A 400 22.09 -26.66 -8.09
N ASP A 401 22.28 -25.71 -9.01
CA ASP A 401 21.22 -25.02 -9.75
C ASP A 401 20.43 -26.01 -10.65
N ALA A 402 21.12 -26.92 -11.34
CA ALA A 402 20.47 -27.97 -12.12
C ALA A 402 19.65 -28.93 -11.26
N ALA A 403 20.18 -29.35 -10.10
CA ALA A 403 19.47 -30.22 -9.17
C ALA A 403 18.24 -29.54 -8.55
N TRP A 404 18.37 -28.27 -8.17
CA TRP A 404 17.28 -27.45 -7.65
C TRP A 404 16.19 -27.25 -8.71
N SER A 405 16.58 -26.88 -9.93
CA SER A 405 15.66 -26.68 -11.06
C SER A 405 14.86 -27.95 -11.38
N ALA A 406 15.52 -29.11 -11.37
CA ALA A 406 14.87 -30.40 -11.58
C ALA A 406 13.83 -30.73 -10.48
N LYS A 407 14.03 -30.28 -9.23
CA LYS A 407 13.03 -30.44 -8.17
C LYS A 407 11.83 -29.51 -8.37
N VAL A 408 12.07 -28.26 -8.77
CA VAL A 408 11.00 -27.30 -9.05
C VAL A 408 10.10 -27.78 -10.19
N GLU A 409 10.68 -28.37 -11.25
CA GLU A 409 9.91 -28.91 -12.38
C GLU A 409 9.06 -30.15 -12.03
N ARG A 410 9.43 -30.89 -11.00
CA ARG A 410 8.64 -32.03 -10.50
C ARG A 410 7.43 -31.60 -9.68
N LEU A 411 7.34 -30.33 -9.27
CA LEU A 411 6.18 -29.83 -8.55
C LEU A 411 4.94 -29.85 -9.44
N LYS A 412 3.81 -30.23 -8.85
CA LYS A 412 2.50 -30.10 -9.52
C LYS A 412 2.23 -28.63 -9.84
N LYS A 413 1.43 -28.38 -10.88
CA LYS A 413 1.09 -27.02 -11.36
C LYS A 413 0.67 -26.06 -10.24
N ASN A 414 -0.21 -26.48 -9.33
CA ASN A 414 -0.69 -25.62 -8.24
C ASN A 414 0.38 -25.39 -7.18
N ASN A 415 1.10 -26.44 -6.78
CA ASN A 415 2.18 -26.36 -5.80
C ASN A 415 3.32 -25.46 -6.31
N ARG A 416 3.63 -25.53 -7.61
CA ARG A 416 4.60 -24.63 -8.24
C ARG A 416 4.15 -23.16 -8.21
N LYS A 417 2.86 -22.88 -8.47
CA LYS A 417 2.32 -21.52 -8.38
C LYS A 417 2.40 -20.95 -6.96
N GLU A 418 2.04 -21.77 -5.97
CA GLU A 418 2.13 -21.40 -4.56
C GLU A 418 3.58 -21.18 -4.12
N TYR A 419 4.48 -22.09 -4.49
CA TYR A 419 5.92 -21.94 -4.26
C TYR A 419 6.47 -20.63 -4.82
N VAL A 420 6.12 -20.27 -6.07
CA VAL A 420 6.54 -18.99 -6.68
C VAL A 420 6.05 -17.79 -5.88
N ILE A 421 4.83 -17.84 -5.33
CA ILE A 421 4.31 -16.75 -4.46
C ILE A 421 5.12 -16.65 -3.17
N ILE A 422 5.40 -17.78 -2.50
CA ILE A 422 6.18 -17.79 -1.26
C ILE A 422 7.59 -17.29 -1.52
N ARG A 423 8.26 -17.83 -2.55
CA ARG A 423 9.61 -17.46 -2.94
C ARG A 423 9.71 -15.97 -3.27
N ASP A 424 8.77 -15.43 -4.04
CA ASP A 424 8.85 -14.02 -4.42
C ASP A 424 8.65 -13.10 -3.21
N ASN A 425 7.69 -13.39 -2.32
CA ASN A 425 7.55 -12.65 -1.06
C ASN A 425 8.80 -12.74 -0.19
N TYR A 426 9.39 -13.94 -0.11
CA TYR A 426 10.64 -14.17 0.61
C TYR A 426 11.78 -13.34 0.04
N HIS A 427 11.96 -13.37 -1.29
CA HIS A 427 12.99 -12.63 -2.01
C HIS A 427 12.89 -11.13 -1.76
N LEU A 428 11.68 -10.56 -1.88
CA LEU A 428 11.46 -9.12 -1.65
C LEU A 428 11.76 -8.70 -0.21
N PHE A 429 11.40 -9.55 0.76
CA PHE A 429 11.61 -9.28 2.17
C PHE A 429 13.09 -9.37 2.57
N ARG A 430 13.87 -10.23 1.90
CA ARG A 430 15.28 -10.49 2.22
C ARG A 430 16.27 -9.53 1.58
N GLN A 431 15.81 -8.63 0.71
CA GLN A 431 16.65 -7.52 0.26
C GLN A 431 17.01 -6.62 1.46
N ASP A 432 18.11 -5.90 1.37
CA ASP A 432 18.54 -4.93 2.39
C ASP A 432 18.66 -3.53 1.77
N PRO A 433 17.75 -2.59 2.09
CA PRO A 433 16.56 -2.78 2.93
C PRO A 433 15.47 -3.66 2.26
N PRO A 434 14.51 -4.21 3.03
CA PRO A 434 13.37 -4.95 2.46
C PRO A 434 12.61 -4.09 1.47
N MET A 435 12.21 -4.64 0.32
CA MET A 435 11.79 -3.81 -0.80
C MET A 435 10.41 -3.14 -0.61
N LEU A 436 9.44 -3.82 0.01
CA LEU A 436 8.11 -3.25 0.22
C LEU A 436 8.14 -2.21 1.34
N HIS A 437 7.59 -1.01 1.11
CA HIS A 437 7.49 0.05 2.13
C HIS A 437 6.83 -0.42 3.44
N TRP A 438 5.91 -1.39 3.35
CA TRP A 438 5.30 -1.99 4.53
C TRP A 438 6.35 -2.56 5.50
N ASP A 439 7.38 -3.25 4.99
CA ASP A 439 8.41 -3.89 5.83
C ASP A 439 9.48 -2.92 6.34
N GLN A 440 9.53 -1.74 5.74
CA GLN A 440 10.44 -0.66 6.12
C GLN A 440 9.82 0.28 7.18
N ARG A 441 8.55 0.07 7.56
CA ARG A 441 7.81 0.96 8.46
C ARG A 441 8.58 1.27 9.75
N LEU A 442 8.63 2.55 10.10
CA LEU A 442 9.32 3.02 11.32
C LEU A 442 8.57 2.67 12.60
N TYR A 443 7.25 2.51 12.49
CA TYR A 443 6.35 2.21 13.59
C TYR A 443 5.16 1.39 13.11
N GLU A 444 4.50 0.67 14.03
CA GLU A 444 3.24 -0.01 13.75
C GLU A 444 2.08 1.02 13.70
N PRO A 445 1.07 0.84 12.83
CA PRO A 445 -0.06 1.76 12.73
C PRO A 445 -0.95 1.70 13.98
N LEU A 446 -1.52 2.84 14.36
CA LEU A 446 -2.51 2.92 15.44
C LEU A 446 -3.86 2.34 14.98
N ASN A 447 -4.46 1.45 15.79
CA ASN A 447 -5.78 0.93 15.48
C ASN A 447 -6.87 2.00 15.68
N VAL A 448 -7.67 2.24 14.64
CA VAL A 448 -8.80 3.17 14.68
C VAL A 448 -10.14 2.47 14.92
N LEU A 449 -11.04 3.16 15.62
CA LEU A 449 -12.38 2.66 15.91
C LEU A 449 -13.44 3.36 15.04
N PRO A 450 -14.56 2.69 14.69
CA PRO A 450 -15.59 3.28 13.84
C PRO A 450 -16.22 4.57 14.40
N ASP A 451 -16.41 4.65 15.71
CA ASP A 451 -17.04 5.78 16.41
C ASP A 451 -16.18 7.06 16.45
N GLU A 452 -14.94 6.98 15.97
CA GLU A 452 -14.02 8.10 15.85
C GLU A 452 -14.19 8.89 14.56
N PHE A 453 -15.06 8.39 13.68
CA PHE A 453 -15.42 8.99 12.41
C PHE A 453 -16.92 9.27 12.35
N TYR A 454 -17.30 10.26 11.55
CA TYR A 454 -18.69 10.52 11.22
C TYR A 454 -18.89 10.72 9.72
N PRO A 455 -19.67 9.86 9.03
CA PRO A 455 -20.32 8.63 9.53
C PRO A 455 -19.32 7.62 10.12
N GLN A 456 -19.78 6.68 10.95
CA GLN A 456 -18.94 5.71 11.67
C GLN A 456 -18.30 4.68 10.73
N VAL A 457 -17.30 5.13 9.97
CA VAL A 457 -16.55 4.36 8.98
C VAL A 457 -15.06 4.57 9.24
N PRO A 458 -14.34 3.51 9.65
CA PRO A 458 -12.90 3.59 9.82
C PRO A 458 -12.21 4.07 8.56
N CYS A 459 -11.32 5.04 8.72
CA CYS A 459 -10.44 5.57 7.69
C CYS A 459 -8.98 5.32 8.06
N ALA A 460 -8.08 5.46 7.10
CA ALA A 460 -6.65 5.35 7.33
C ALA A 460 -5.94 6.68 7.04
N LEU A 461 -4.92 7.00 7.82
CA LEU A 461 -4.04 8.14 7.62
C LEU A 461 -2.70 7.65 7.08
N LEU A 462 -2.33 8.13 5.89
CA LEU A 462 -1.05 7.86 5.25
C LEU A 462 -0.10 9.05 5.38
N ASP A 463 1.14 8.78 5.73
CA ASP A 463 2.26 9.72 5.64
C ASP A 463 3.13 9.38 4.44
N VAL A 464 3.15 10.27 3.46
CA VAL A 464 3.90 10.12 2.21
C VAL A 464 5.03 11.13 2.17
N GLN A 465 6.26 10.62 2.10
CA GLN A 465 7.45 11.43 1.85
C GLN A 465 8.02 11.10 0.47
N PRO A 466 7.93 12.03 -0.50
CA PRO A 466 8.61 11.90 -1.78
C PRO A 466 10.15 11.88 -1.63
N LYS A 467 10.83 11.19 -2.54
CA LYS A 467 12.29 11.17 -2.70
C LYS A 467 12.69 11.61 -4.11
N THR A 468 13.97 11.91 -4.28
CA THR A 468 14.53 12.20 -5.59
C THR A 468 14.58 10.94 -6.44
N MET A 469 13.85 10.95 -7.56
CA MET A 469 13.89 9.88 -8.55
C MET A 469 15.14 9.97 -9.43
N HIS A 470 15.58 8.83 -9.98
CA HIS A 470 16.63 8.82 -10.99
C HIS A 470 16.31 9.75 -12.17
N LYS A 471 17.35 10.42 -12.70
CA LYS A 471 17.21 11.48 -13.72
C LYS A 471 16.41 11.04 -14.96
N HIS A 472 16.62 9.80 -15.42
CA HIS A 472 15.97 9.26 -16.62
C HIS A 472 14.49 8.93 -16.37
N LEU A 473 14.07 8.78 -15.11
CA LEU A 473 12.68 8.53 -14.73
C LEU A 473 11.86 9.81 -14.56
N ARG A 474 12.50 10.98 -14.42
CA ARG A 474 11.87 12.26 -14.08
C ARG A 474 11.60 13.17 -15.27
N GLN A 475 12.23 12.93 -16.41
CA GLN A 475 12.20 13.84 -17.56
C GLN A 475 10.86 13.81 -18.31
N PHE A 476 10.01 14.82 -18.11
CA PHE A 476 8.71 14.99 -18.80
C PHE A 476 8.62 16.32 -19.53
N GLY A 477 8.08 16.28 -20.76
CA GLY A 477 7.82 17.47 -21.57
C GLY A 477 8.09 17.23 -23.06
N PRO A 478 7.75 18.20 -23.94
CA PRO A 478 7.91 18.05 -25.38
C PRO A 478 9.37 17.85 -25.83
N THR A 479 10.33 18.31 -25.03
CA THR A 479 11.77 18.19 -25.27
C THR A 479 12.44 17.06 -24.48
N ALA A 480 11.81 16.58 -23.40
CA ALA A 480 12.36 15.62 -22.46
C ALA A 480 11.71 14.24 -22.68
N ARG A 481 12.39 13.37 -23.44
CA ARG A 481 11.83 12.11 -23.95
C ARG A 481 12.07 10.90 -23.05
N GLU A 482 13.11 10.94 -22.23
CA GLU A 482 13.60 9.76 -21.49
C GLU A 482 12.59 9.27 -20.44
N GLY A 483 12.00 10.18 -19.65
CA GLY A 483 11.00 9.80 -18.64
C GLY A 483 9.69 9.30 -19.26
N SER A 484 9.30 9.89 -20.39
CA SER A 484 8.14 9.44 -21.17
C SER A 484 8.36 8.04 -21.75
N LEU A 485 9.55 7.75 -22.28
CA LEU A 485 9.93 6.40 -22.75
C LEU A 485 9.94 5.41 -21.58
N ALA A 486 10.57 5.78 -20.47
CA ALA A 486 10.66 4.95 -19.26
C ALA A 486 9.28 4.57 -18.70
N ASP A 487 8.30 5.49 -18.77
CA ASP A 487 6.92 5.22 -18.34
C ASP A 487 6.22 4.16 -19.19
N ILE A 488 6.40 4.25 -20.51
CA ILE A 488 5.78 3.31 -21.46
C ILE A 488 6.38 1.92 -21.29
N ILE A 489 7.72 1.82 -21.25
CA ILE A 489 8.35 0.51 -21.03
C ILE A 489 8.02 -0.07 -19.65
N LEU A 490 7.79 0.78 -18.64
CA LEU A 490 7.33 0.31 -17.35
C LEU A 490 5.92 -0.33 -17.42
N ARG A 491 5.04 0.21 -18.27
CA ARG A 491 3.73 -0.40 -18.53
C ARG A 491 3.86 -1.79 -19.15
N PHE A 492 4.69 -1.93 -20.18
CA PHE A 492 4.97 -3.25 -20.77
C PHE A 492 5.60 -4.21 -19.75
N TRP A 493 6.54 -3.73 -18.94
CA TRP A 493 7.20 -4.53 -17.90
C TRP A 493 6.21 -5.22 -16.96
N PHE A 494 5.24 -4.47 -16.43
CA PHE A 494 4.24 -5.01 -15.50
C PHE A 494 3.17 -5.88 -16.19
N GLY A 495 2.95 -5.70 -17.50
CA GLY A 495 2.17 -6.64 -18.32
C GLY A 495 2.76 -8.06 -18.30
N TYR A 496 4.08 -8.18 -18.12
CA TYR A 496 4.81 -9.44 -18.02
C TYR A 496 5.42 -9.68 -16.62
N SER A 497 4.76 -9.21 -15.57
CA SER A 497 5.22 -9.23 -14.17
C SER A 497 5.72 -10.60 -13.64
N LEU A 498 5.23 -11.72 -14.20
CA LEU A 498 5.65 -13.08 -13.82
C LEU A 498 6.78 -13.66 -14.68
N TYR A 499 7.18 -12.99 -15.76
CA TYR A 499 8.23 -13.47 -16.62
C TYR A 499 9.60 -13.29 -15.95
N PRO A 500 10.55 -14.20 -16.18
CA PRO A 500 11.95 -13.95 -15.88
C PRO A 500 12.43 -12.65 -16.55
N VAL A 501 13.32 -11.90 -15.89
CA VAL A 501 13.85 -10.61 -16.38
C VAL A 501 14.34 -10.69 -17.83
N SER A 502 15.09 -11.73 -18.19
CA SER A 502 15.59 -11.95 -19.56
C SER A 502 14.46 -11.91 -20.60
N LYS A 503 13.35 -12.59 -20.31
CA LYS A 503 12.19 -12.67 -21.19
C LYS A 503 11.30 -11.42 -21.11
N ALA A 504 11.23 -10.78 -19.94
CA ALA A 504 10.52 -9.52 -19.77
C ALA A 504 11.21 -8.39 -20.56
N MET A 505 12.55 -8.36 -20.62
CA MET A 505 13.31 -7.41 -21.44
C MET A 505 12.98 -7.56 -22.93
N ASP A 506 12.92 -8.79 -23.47
CA ASP A 506 12.50 -9.02 -24.86
C ASP A 506 11.06 -8.56 -25.15
N SER A 507 10.22 -8.47 -24.11
CA SER A 507 8.85 -8.02 -24.23
C SER A 507 8.74 -6.49 -24.31
N LEU A 508 9.72 -5.75 -23.79
CA LEU A 508 9.81 -4.28 -23.91
C LEU A 508 9.99 -3.86 -25.36
N TRP A 509 10.92 -4.50 -26.07
CA TRP A 509 11.09 -4.35 -27.51
C TRP A 509 11.82 -5.57 -28.09
N PRO A 510 11.43 -6.07 -29.28
CA PRO A 510 12.07 -7.25 -29.88
C PRO A 510 13.59 -7.06 -30.02
N GLY A 511 14.36 -8.01 -29.46
CA GLY A 511 15.82 -8.01 -29.50
C GLY A 511 16.50 -7.29 -28.32
N PHE A 512 15.74 -6.60 -27.45
CA PHE A 512 16.32 -5.94 -26.29
C PHE A 512 16.84 -6.93 -25.24
N GLY A 513 16.29 -8.15 -25.15
CA GLY A 513 16.76 -9.19 -24.23
C GLY A 513 18.20 -9.64 -24.47
N HIS A 514 18.80 -9.35 -25.64
CA HIS A 514 20.24 -9.53 -25.87
C HIS A 514 21.11 -8.65 -24.94
N MET A 515 20.54 -7.59 -24.36
CA MET A 515 21.20 -6.73 -23.37
C MET A 515 21.20 -7.34 -21.97
N TYR A 516 20.42 -8.40 -21.70
CA TYR A 516 20.33 -9.04 -20.38
C TYR A 516 21.68 -9.38 -19.73
N PRO A 517 22.71 -9.92 -20.43
CA PRO A 517 24.02 -10.18 -19.85
C PRO A 517 24.77 -8.94 -19.34
N GLN A 518 24.38 -7.74 -19.80
CA GLN A 518 25.00 -6.48 -19.38
C GLN A 518 24.42 -5.97 -18.06
N ILE A 519 23.19 -6.36 -17.72
CA ILE A 519 22.54 -6.04 -16.44
C ILE A 519 23.07 -7.00 -15.39
N LYS A 520 24.07 -6.56 -14.62
CA LYS A 520 24.75 -7.45 -13.64
C LYS A 520 23.98 -7.54 -12.33
N THR A 521 23.30 -6.46 -11.94
CA THR A 521 22.57 -6.35 -10.66
C THR A 521 21.47 -7.39 -10.49
N VAL A 522 20.79 -7.76 -11.58
CA VAL A 522 19.71 -8.76 -11.56
C VAL A 522 20.20 -10.18 -11.26
N ARG A 523 21.52 -10.43 -11.30
CA ARG A 523 22.15 -11.71 -10.95
C ARG A 523 22.98 -11.65 -9.66
N ASP A 524 23.15 -10.49 -9.04
CA ASP A 524 23.93 -10.35 -7.82
C ASP A 524 23.02 -10.43 -6.57
N PRO A 525 23.07 -11.50 -5.76
CA PRO A 525 22.31 -11.60 -4.51
C PRO A 525 22.52 -10.41 -3.57
N ALA A 526 23.74 -9.84 -3.55
CA ALA A 526 24.04 -8.70 -2.68
C ALA A 526 23.29 -7.42 -3.07
N LYS A 527 22.77 -7.36 -4.30
CA LYS A 527 21.96 -6.26 -4.83
C LYS A 527 20.50 -6.67 -5.09
N GLY A 528 20.04 -7.75 -4.45
CA GLY A 528 18.68 -8.27 -4.61
C GLY A 528 18.43 -9.01 -5.93
N GLY A 529 19.49 -9.42 -6.64
CA GLY A 529 19.41 -10.27 -7.83
C GLY A 529 19.32 -11.77 -7.51
N SER A 530 19.16 -12.60 -8.54
CA SER A 530 19.22 -14.06 -8.42
C SER A 530 20.18 -14.65 -9.45
N PRO A 531 21.21 -15.41 -9.04
CA PRO A 531 22.14 -16.07 -9.96
C PRO A 531 21.54 -17.36 -10.54
N LEU A 532 20.49 -17.91 -9.92
CA LEU A 532 19.84 -19.15 -10.34
C LEU A 532 19.23 -19.03 -11.73
N THR A 533 19.17 -20.14 -12.46
CA THR A 533 18.66 -20.15 -13.85
C THR A 533 17.22 -20.65 -13.95
N GLY A 534 16.60 -20.41 -15.11
CA GLY A 534 15.27 -20.93 -15.46
C GLY A 534 14.20 -20.46 -14.47
N HIS A 535 13.66 -21.39 -13.68
CA HIS A 535 12.68 -21.06 -12.66
C HIS A 535 13.25 -20.23 -11.51
N GLY A 536 14.57 -20.18 -11.30
CA GLY A 536 15.21 -19.39 -10.24
C GLY A 536 15.57 -17.97 -10.64
N GLU A 537 15.45 -17.64 -11.93
CA GLU A 537 15.71 -16.29 -12.41
C GLU A 537 14.72 -15.30 -11.80
N LEU A 538 15.22 -14.08 -11.50
CA LEU A 538 14.42 -13.01 -10.92
C LEU A 538 13.22 -12.70 -11.83
N PRO A 539 11.97 -12.74 -11.32
CA PRO A 539 10.81 -12.33 -12.10
C PRO A 539 10.69 -10.81 -12.16
N ALA A 540 10.07 -10.28 -13.21
CA ALA A 540 9.89 -8.85 -13.44
C ALA A 540 9.29 -8.09 -12.25
N ARG A 541 8.32 -8.69 -11.54
CA ARG A 541 7.72 -8.10 -10.32
C ARG A 541 8.63 -8.04 -9.10
N CYS A 542 9.80 -8.68 -9.14
CA CYS A 542 10.76 -8.68 -8.03
C CYS A 542 11.96 -7.75 -8.27
N VAL A 543 11.97 -7.03 -9.40
CA VAL A 543 12.99 -6.02 -9.69
C VAL A 543 12.88 -4.84 -8.74
N ASN A 544 14.03 -4.43 -8.20
CA ASN A 544 14.18 -3.24 -7.37
C ASN A 544 14.55 -1.99 -8.20
N GLU A 545 14.66 -0.84 -7.54
CA GLU A 545 14.94 0.45 -8.20
C GLU A 545 16.30 0.48 -8.91
N GLU A 546 17.36 -0.07 -8.30
CA GLU A 546 18.71 -0.08 -8.89
C GLU A 546 18.72 -0.90 -10.18
N GLN A 547 18.16 -2.11 -10.12
CA GLN A 547 18.04 -3.01 -11.27
C GLN A 547 17.17 -2.40 -12.39
N TRP A 548 16.05 -1.77 -12.04
CA TRP A 548 15.20 -1.10 -13.00
C TRP A 548 15.91 0.08 -13.68
N THR A 549 16.66 0.85 -12.91
CA THR A 549 17.45 1.97 -13.43
C THR A 549 18.50 1.46 -14.43
N GLU A 550 19.22 0.38 -14.13
CA GLU A 550 20.15 -0.23 -15.10
C GLU A 550 19.44 -0.71 -16.37
N ILE A 551 18.24 -1.29 -16.25
CA ILE A 551 17.44 -1.73 -17.40
C ILE A 551 17.02 -0.54 -18.27
N VAL A 552 16.56 0.56 -17.64
CA VAL A 552 16.18 1.79 -18.35
C VAL A 552 17.40 2.42 -19.03
N ASP A 553 18.53 2.50 -18.34
CA ASP A 553 19.76 3.05 -18.91
C ASP A 553 20.27 2.21 -20.09
N ALA A 554 20.20 0.88 -19.98
CA ALA A 554 20.54 -0.01 -21.08
C ALA A 554 19.57 0.15 -22.27
N PHE A 555 18.28 0.35 -22.00
CA PHE A 555 17.27 0.57 -23.04
C PHE A 555 17.51 1.89 -23.78
N LEU A 556 17.76 2.97 -23.05
CA LEU A 556 18.00 4.30 -23.63
C LEU A 556 19.31 4.38 -24.43
N ASN A 557 20.34 3.65 -24.01
CA ASN A 557 21.63 3.58 -24.71
C ASN A 557 21.68 2.52 -25.82
N TRP A 558 20.60 1.77 -26.04
CA TRP A 558 20.56 0.71 -27.03
C TRP A 558 20.49 1.27 -28.46
N PRO A 559 21.32 0.83 -29.41
CA PRO A 559 21.35 1.40 -30.77
C PRO A 559 20.01 1.31 -31.54
N PHE A 560 19.15 0.38 -31.13
CA PHE A 560 17.85 0.13 -31.75
C PHE A 560 16.69 0.64 -30.88
N VAL A 561 16.95 1.57 -29.96
CA VAL A 561 15.91 2.18 -29.13
C VAL A 561 14.81 2.77 -30.04
N PRO A 562 13.54 2.36 -29.86
CA PRO A 562 12.45 2.86 -30.67
C PRO A 562 12.17 4.33 -30.37
N GLN A 563 11.61 5.02 -31.36
CA GLN A 563 11.07 6.35 -31.14
C GLN A 563 9.84 6.28 -30.25
N TYR A 564 9.59 7.36 -29.50
CA TYR A 564 8.41 7.47 -28.64
C TYR A 564 7.10 7.17 -29.37
N GLN A 565 6.95 7.64 -30.61
CA GLN A 565 5.76 7.40 -31.43
C GLN A 565 5.56 5.92 -31.76
N GLU A 566 6.63 5.16 -31.97
CA GLU A 566 6.58 3.72 -32.27
C GLU A 566 6.12 2.94 -31.03
N LEU A 567 6.62 3.30 -29.84
CA LEU A 567 6.17 2.69 -28.58
C LEU A 567 4.70 3.02 -28.28
N VAL A 568 4.27 4.27 -28.50
CA VAL A 568 2.87 4.66 -28.35
C VAL A 568 1.98 3.91 -29.35
N GLY A 569 2.42 3.80 -30.62
CA GLY A 569 1.71 3.02 -31.64
C GLY A 569 1.51 1.57 -31.21
N ARG A 570 2.57 0.91 -30.75
CA ARG A 570 2.51 -0.45 -30.22
C ARG A 570 1.55 -0.59 -29.03
N MET A 571 1.56 0.39 -28.13
CA MET A 571 0.67 0.41 -26.96
C MET A 571 -0.81 0.50 -27.36
N MET A 572 -1.14 1.21 -28.45
CA MET A 572 -2.49 1.26 -28.99
C MET A 572 -2.88 -0.06 -29.67
N ASP A 573 -1.94 -0.69 -30.38
CA ASP A 573 -2.15 -1.95 -31.12
C ASP A 573 -2.30 -3.18 -30.21
N GLU A 574 -1.54 -3.24 -29.10
CA GLU A 574 -1.65 -4.34 -28.12
C GLU A 574 -2.95 -4.28 -27.29
N GLY A 575 -3.76 -3.23 -27.49
CA GLY A 575 -4.97 -2.95 -26.73
C GLY A 575 -4.66 -2.50 -25.30
N GLU A 576 -5.59 -1.79 -24.67
CA GLU A 576 -5.55 -1.54 -23.24
C GLU A 576 -5.73 -2.89 -22.50
N GLY A 577 -4.65 -3.64 -22.35
CA GLY A 577 -4.54 -4.69 -21.34
C GLY A 577 -4.45 -4.07 -19.95
N GLU A 578 -5.41 -3.21 -19.59
CA GLU A 578 -5.57 -2.76 -18.21
C GLU A 578 -6.13 -3.92 -17.40
N ASP A 579 -5.39 -4.29 -16.35
CA ASP A 579 -5.81 -5.00 -15.13
C ASP A 579 -7.24 -5.59 -15.13
N GLU A 580 -7.53 -6.53 -16.04
CA GLU A 580 -8.84 -7.20 -16.13
C GLU A 580 -9.18 -8.02 -14.87
N ASP A 581 -8.22 -8.19 -13.96
CA ASP A 581 -8.40 -8.80 -12.64
C ASP A 581 -9.13 -7.88 -11.63
N ASP A 582 -9.13 -6.55 -11.85
CA ASP A 582 -9.78 -5.60 -10.96
C ASP A 582 -11.31 -5.58 -11.12
N ALA A 583 -11.83 -5.95 -12.30
CA ALA A 583 -13.27 -6.13 -12.51
C ALA A 583 -13.75 -7.55 -12.15
N LYS A 584 -12.92 -8.59 -12.38
CA LYS A 584 -13.31 -10.00 -12.23
C LYS A 584 -13.29 -10.52 -10.79
N SER A 585 -12.53 -9.88 -9.89
CA SER A 585 -12.54 -10.27 -8.47
C SER A 585 -13.85 -9.93 -7.73
N VAL A 586 -14.73 -9.12 -8.33
CA VAL A 586 -16.06 -8.77 -7.77
C VAL A 586 -17.22 -9.23 -8.68
N SER A 587 -17.01 -9.44 -9.99
CA SER A 587 -18.10 -9.66 -10.95
C SER A 587 -18.63 -11.10 -11.07
N ASN A 588 -18.00 -12.09 -10.43
CA ASN A 588 -18.54 -13.45 -10.40
C ASN A 588 -19.63 -13.60 -9.32
N ASN A 589 -20.66 -12.76 -9.37
CA ASN A 589 -22.00 -12.99 -8.79
C ASN A 589 -22.93 -11.79 -9.10
N GLY A 590 -23.78 -11.93 -10.12
CA GLY A 590 -24.95 -11.06 -10.30
C GLY A 590 -25.12 -10.57 -11.74
N ALA A 591 -25.88 -11.32 -12.52
CA ALA A 591 -26.29 -10.96 -13.87
C ALA A 591 -27.28 -9.77 -13.92
N ASN A 592 -27.22 -9.06 -15.05
CA ASN A 592 -28.23 -8.21 -15.70
C ASN A 592 -28.48 -6.78 -15.21
N GLY A 593 -28.29 -5.83 -16.15
CA GLY A 593 -29.00 -4.53 -16.18
C GLY A 593 -28.16 -3.34 -16.64
N ALA A 594 -27.88 -3.23 -17.95
CA ALA A 594 -27.23 -2.07 -18.55
C ALA A 594 -28.26 -0.99 -18.96
N GLY A 595 -27.95 0.26 -18.63
CA GLY A 595 -28.60 1.47 -19.12
C GLY A 595 -27.69 2.66 -18.84
N GLY A 596 -26.79 2.97 -19.78
CA GLY A 596 -25.79 4.03 -19.67
C GLY A 596 -26.23 5.32 -20.38
N VAL A 597 -25.87 6.46 -19.79
CA VAL A 597 -25.81 7.77 -20.47
C VAL A 597 -24.50 8.42 -20.06
N GLY A 598 -23.69 8.77 -21.06
CA GLY A 598 -22.34 9.31 -20.93
C GLY A 598 -22.27 10.81 -20.62
N GLY A 599 -21.09 11.24 -20.19
CA GLY A 599 -20.71 12.63 -20.00
C GLY A 599 -19.20 12.76 -19.89
N SER A 600 -18.58 13.20 -20.99
CA SER A 600 -17.16 13.53 -21.14
C SER A 600 -16.80 14.81 -20.38
N MET A 601 -15.61 14.87 -19.78
CA MET A 601 -14.89 16.12 -19.53
C MET A 601 -13.41 15.91 -19.84
N ASN A 602 -12.90 16.78 -20.71
CA ASN A 602 -11.57 16.77 -21.29
C ASN A 602 -10.47 17.13 -20.27
N LEU A 603 -9.29 16.58 -20.57
CA LEU A 603 -7.97 16.70 -19.95
C LEU A 603 -7.54 18.11 -19.55
#